data_AF-A0A2E7SLR4-F1
#
_entry.id   AF-A0A2E7SLR4-F1
#
_cell.length_a   1.000
_cell.length_b   1.000
_cell.length_c   1.000
_cell.angle_alpha   90.00
_cell.angle_beta   90.00
_cell.angle_gamma   90.00
#
_symmetry.space_group_name_H-M   'P 1'
#
loop_
_entity.id
_entity.type
_entity.pdbx_description
1 polymer ?
#
loop_
_entity_poly.entity_id
_entity_poly.type
_entity_poly.pdbx_seq_one_letter_code
_entity_poly.pdbx_strand_id
1 'polypeptide(L)'
;MFPLDRLYISDGSLNSESGGLFSDWGPLSQGIRSLPENPHLGAVGLAAASAMGAWFEMFFLSRKTNKELPPRASQLSPISKLLPAALTALIVVTAGRLLLPATNEILTNVIFIPLALVSYIFIANKNKVEESLLITKKLKAESEKLRKYH
;
A
#
# COMPACT_ATOMS: atom_id res chain seq x y z
N MET A 1 12.90 8.64 -21.57
CA MET A 1 11.77 9.17 -20.77
C MET A 1 10.80 8.04 -20.55
N PHE A 2 10.19 7.93 -19.36
CA PHE A 2 9.24 6.85 -19.07
C PHE A 2 7.91 7.12 -19.78
N PRO A 3 7.14 6.09 -20.17
CA PRO A 3 5.84 6.31 -20.82
C PRO A 3 4.87 7.15 -19.98
N LEU A 4 4.92 7.00 -18.65
CA LEU A 4 4.09 7.75 -17.70
C LEU A 4 4.54 9.20 -17.48
N ASP A 5 5.66 9.61 -18.06
CA ASP A 5 6.10 11.01 -18.09
C ASP A 5 5.19 11.88 -18.97
N ARG A 6 4.38 11.25 -19.83
CA ARG A 6 3.34 11.88 -20.65
C ARG A 6 2.03 12.16 -19.90
N LEU A 7 1.93 11.70 -18.66
CA LEU A 7 0.82 12.05 -17.76
C LEU A 7 1.30 13.13 -16.80
N TYR A 8 0.52 14.20 -16.69
CA TYR A 8 0.80 15.30 -15.78
C TYR A 8 -0.49 15.79 -15.13
N ILE A 9 -0.32 16.50 -14.02
CA ILE A 9 -1.43 17.08 -13.28
C ILE A 9 -1.52 18.56 -13.65
N SER A 10 -2.68 18.99 -14.14
CA SER A 10 -3.02 20.40 -14.35
C SER A 10 -4.41 20.65 -13.78
N ASP A 11 -4.57 21.71 -12.99
CA ASP A 11 -5.85 22.14 -12.41
C ASP A 11 -6.62 21.03 -11.67
N GLY A 12 -5.89 20.16 -10.95
CA GLY A 12 -6.49 19.03 -10.21
C GLY A 12 -7.03 17.90 -11.08
N SER A 13 -6.79 17.95 -12.40
CA SER A 13 -7.15 16.91 -13.36
C SER A 13 -5.92 16.20 -13.90
N LEU A 14 -6.06 14.90 -14.13
CA LEU A 14 -5.03 14.08 -14.77
C LEU A 14 -5.17 14.24 -16.28
N ASN A 15 -4.21 14.91 -16.90
CA ASN A 15 -4.19 15.12 -18.34
C ASN A 15 -3.16 14.20 -18.99
N SER A 16 -3.48 13.76 -20.21
CA SER A 16 -2.62 12.90 -21.00
C SER A 16 -2.28 13.56 -22.32
N GLU A 17 -1.01 13.53 -22.69
CA GLU A 17 -0.58 14.04 -23.99
C GLU A 17 -1.12 13.22 -25.18
N SER A 18 -1.30 13.89 -26.32
CA SER A 18 -1.67 13.22 -27.58
C SER A 18 -0.59 12.21 -27.96
N GLY A 19 -0.98 10.99 -28.31
CA GLY A 19 -0.05 9.90 -28.65
C GLY A 19 -0.05 8.74 -27.66
N GLY A 20 -0.84 8.78 -26.58
CA GLY A 20 -1.14 7.64 -25.71
C GLY A 20 0.07 7.03 -24.97
N LEU A 21 -0.19 6.11 -24.05
CA LEU A 21 0.87 5.49 -23.23
C LEU A 21 1.75 4.49 -23.99
N PHE A 22 1.31 4.01 -25.16
CA PHE A 22 1.94 2.88 -25.86
C PHE A 22 2.40 3.19 -27.28
N SER A 23 2.03 4.35 -27.85
CA SER A 23 2.33 4.67 -29.26
C SER A 23 3.60 5.50 -29.44
N ASP A 24 3.97 6.38 -28.50
CA ASP A 24 5.12 7.27 -28.67
C ASP A 24 6.21 7.07 -27.61
N TRP A 25 7.18 6.22 -27.93
CA TRP A 25 8.41 6.00 -27.13
C TRP A 25 9.52 7.03 -27.44
N GLY A 26 9.15 8.18 -28.01
CA GLY A 26 10.06 9.27 -28.37
C GLY A 26 10.16 10.39 -27.32
N PRO A 27 11.12 11.33 -27.48
CA PRO A 27 11.20 12.52 -26.64
C PRO A 27 9.92 13.37 -26.72
N LEU A 28 9.51 13.98 -25.60
CA LEU A 28 8.39 14.93 -25.57
C LEU A 28 8.66 16.09 -26.52
N SER A 29 7.60 16.62 -27.16
CA SER A 29 7.72 17.72 -28.10
C SER A 29 8.27 18.98 -27.41
N GLN A 30 9.03 19.77 -28.18
CA GLN A 30 9.81 20.90 -27.65
C GLN A 30 8.93 21.98 -27.01
N GLY A 31 7.68 22.11 -27.46
CA GLY A 31 6.69 23.02 -26.89
C GLY A 31 6.25 22.65 -25.47
N ILE A 32 6.30 21.37 -25.08
CA ILE A 32 5.87 20.87 -23.76
C ILE A 32 7.00 20.96 -22.73
N ARG A 33 8.25 20.75 -23.16
CA ARG A 33 9.45 20.97 -22.32
C ARG A 33 9.61 22.43 -21.85
N SER A 34 8.95 23.37 -22.53
CA SER A 34 8.97 24.80 -22.22
C SER A 34 7.76 25.30 -21.41
N LEU A 35 6.75 24.46 -21.14
CA LEU A 35 5.68 24.86 -20.22
C LEU A 35 6.21 24.92 -18.78
N PRO A 36 5.63 25.79 -17.93
CA PRO A 36 5.97 25.84 -16.52
C PRO A 36 5.78 24.45 -15.88
N GLU A 37 6.63 24.16 -14.91
CA GLU A 37 6.93 22.87 -14.28
C GLU A 37 5.70 22.09 -13.78
N ASN A 38 4.93 21.49 -14.68
CA ASN A 38 3.84 20.60 -14.33
C ASN A 38 4.42 19.28 -13.80
N PRO A 39 3.94 18.75 -12.65
CA PRO A 39 4.48 17.53 -12.08
C PRO A 39 4.13 16.32 -12.95
N HIS A 40 5.15 15.72 -13.58
CA HIS A 40 5.04 14.55 -14.43
C HIS A 40 5.03 13.25 -13.62
N LEU A 41 4.28 12.25 -14.07
CA LEU A 41 4.08 10.96 -13.38
C LEU A 41 5.11 9.89 -13.78
N GLY A 42 6.22 10.27 -14.42
CA GLY A 42 7.29 9.36 -14.81
C GLY A 42 7.88 8.56 -13.63
N ALA A 43 8.07 9.22 -12.47
CA ALA A 43 8.55 8.57 -11.25
C ALA A 43 7.55 7.55 -10.67
N VAL A 44 6.25 7.83 -10.75
CA VAL A 44 5.19 6.90 -10.34
C VAL A 44 5.22 5.64 -11.18
N GLY A 45 5.46 5.79 -12.48
CA GLY A 45 5.63 4.67 -13.40
C GLY A 45 6.82 3.78 -13.07
N LEU A 46 7.95 4.38 -12.73
CA LEU A 46 9.13 3.63 -12.29
C LEU A 46 8.86 2.88 -10.98
N ALA A 47 8.22 3.52 -10.00
CA ALA A 47 7.88 2.89 -8.73
C ALA A 47 6.91 1.71 -8.94
N ALA A 48 5.88 1.88 -9.78
CA ALA A 48 4.93 0.81 -10.10
C ALA A 48 5.61 -0.37 -10.81
N ALA A 49 6.45 -0.09 -11.80
CA ALA A 49 7.20 -1.13 -12.52
C ALA A 49 8.16 -1.89 -11.58
N SER A 50 8.83 -1.18 -10.67
CA SER A 50 9.69 -1.79 -9.65
C SER A 50 8.90 -2.70 -8.70
N ALA A 51 7.74 -2.24 -8.22
CA ALA A 51 6.86 -3.04 -7.38
C ALA A 51 6.37 -4.31 -8.12
N MET A 52 5.97 -4.19 -9.39
CA MET A 52 5.58 -5.33 -10.22
C MET A 52 6.75 -6.32 -10.40
N GLY A 53 7.96 -5.82 -10.63
CA GLY A 53 9.17 -6.63 -10.72
C GLY A 53 9.40 -7.47 -9.46
N ALA A 54 9.27 -6.86 -8.28
CA ALA A 54 9.40 -7.57 -7.00
C ALA A 54 8.35 -8.67 -6.81
N TRP A 55 7.10 -8.43 -7.23
CA TRP A 55 6.04 -9.45 -7.21
C TRP A 55 6.35 -10.61 -8.15
N PHE A 56 6.85 -10.34 -9.36
CA PHE A 56 7.26 -11.39 -10.29
C PHE A 56 8.43 -12.21 -9.75
N GLU A 57 9.44 -11.55 -9.19
CA GLU A 57 10.57 -12.23 -8.56
C GLU A 57 10.11 -13.15 -7.42
N MET A 58 9.28 -12.64 -6.51
CA MET A 58 8.69 -13.43 -5.42
C MET A 58 7.89 -14.63 -5.95
N PHE A 59 7.13 -14.45 -7.04
CA PHE A 59 6.36 -15.53 -7.67
C PHE A 59 7.27 -16.62 -8.24
N PHE A 60 8.32 -16.24 -8.99
CA PHE A 60 9.26 -17.20 -9.56
C PHE A 60 10.07 -17.92 -8.47
N LEU A 61 10.51 -17.20 -7.44
CA LEU A 61 11.20 -17.76 -6.28
C LEU A 61 10.30 -18.75 -5.53
N SER A 62 9.04 -18.39 -5.26
CA SER A 62 8.09 -19.30 -4.62
C SER A 62 7.88 -20.56 -5.48
N ARG A 63 7.69 -20.41 -6.79
CA ARG A 63 7.50 -21.56 -7.70
C ARG A 63 8.72 -22.48 -7.74
N LYS A 64 9.94 -21.93 -7.77
CA LYS A 64 11.18 -22.72 -7.75
C LYS A 64 11.36 -23.41 -6.40
N THR A 65 11.15 -22.69 -5.30
CA THR A 65 11.26 -23.22 -3.93
C THR A 65 10.28 -24.35 -3.67
N ASN A 66 9.04 -24.24 -4.18
CA ASN A 66 8.01 -25.27 -4.02
C ASN A 66 8.25 -26.53 -4.87
N LYS A 67 9.17 -26.48 -5.85
CA LYS A 67 9.62 -27.67 -6.61
C LYS A 67 10.75 -28.42 -5.92
N GLU A 68 11.62 -27.70 -5.22
CA GLU A 68 12.86 -28.24 -4.63
C GLU A 68 12.70 -28.66 -3.16
N LEU A 69 11.70 -28.10 -2.44
CA LEU A 69 11.45 -28.40 -1.04
C LEU A 69 10.18 -29.26 -0.87
N PRO A 70 10.14 -30.13 0.16
CA PRO A 70 8.93 -30.89 0.47
C PRO A 70 7.75 -29.94 0.73
N PRO A 71 6.52 -30.33 0.36
CA PRO A 71 5.35 -29.47 0.44
C PRO A 71 5.15 -28.99 1.89
N ARG A 72 5.49 -27.71 2.12
CA ARG A 72 5.21 -27.02 3.38
C ARG A 72 3.75 -26.57 3.36
N ALA A 73 3.15 -26.41 4.54
CA ALA A 73 1.78 -25.94 4.71
C ALA A 73 1.46 -24.76 3.75
N SER A 74 0.28 -24.81 3.14
CA SER A 74 -0.17 -23.89 2.07
C SER A 74 0.22 -22.43 2.34
N GLN A 75 1.03 -21.86 1.44
CA GLN A 75 1.44 -20.44 1.45
C GLN A 75 0.26 -19.47 1.34
N LEU A 76 -0.89 -19.94 0.86
CA LEU A 76 -2.12 -19.15 0.72
C LEU A 76 -2.94 -19.11 2.03
N SER A 77 -2.64 -20.00 2.99
CA SER A 77 -3.34 -20.09 4.28
C SER A 77 -3.13 -18.83 5.15
N PRO A 78 -1.90 -18.28 5.29
CA PRO A 78 -1.69 -17.02 6.01
C PRO A 78 -2.29 -15.81 5.29
N ILE A 79 -2.14 -15.73 3.96
CA ILE A 79 -2.63 -14.60 3.15
C ILE A 79 -4.16 -14.49 3.25
N SER A 80 -4.88 -15.60 3.13
CA SER A 80 -6.35 -15.61 3.23
C SER A 80 -6.85 -15.21 4.62
N LYS A 81 -6.13 -15.53 5.69
CA LYS A 81 -6.45 -15.11 7.06
C LYS A 81 -6.19 -13.62 7.31
N LEU A 82 -5.19 -13.04 6.65
CA LEU A 82 -4.79 -11.65 6.78
C LEU A 82 -5.59 -10.70 5.87
N LEU A 83 -6.11 -11.19 4.75
CA LEU A 83 -6.88 -10.41 3.78
C LEU A 83 -8.03 -9.60 4.42
N PRO A 84 -8.94 -10.19 5.22
CA PRO A 84 -10.00 -9.42 5.88
C PRO A 84 -9.47 -8.37 6.87
N ALA A 85 -8.35 -8.62 7.54
CA ALA A 85 -7.72 -7.62 8.43
C ALA A 85 -7.18 -6.42 7.62
N ALA A 86 -6.57 -6.67 6.46
CA ALA A 86 -6.10 -5.61 5.57
C ALA A 86 -7.26 -4.79 4.99
N LEU A 87 -8.33 -5.45 4.52
CA LEU A 87 -9.51 -4.78 3.97
C LEU A 87 -10.21 -3.89 5.00
N THR A 88 -10.30 -4.34 6.24
CA THR A 88 -10.92 -3.55 7.32
C THR A 88 -10.10 -2.32 7.67
N ALA A 89 -8.77 -2.42 7.75
CA ALA A 89 -7.90 -1.26 7.91
C ALA A 89 -8.09 -0.24 6.77
N LEU A 90 -8.18 -0.72 5.52
CA LEU A 90 -8.44 0.13 4.35
C LEU A 90 -9.79 0.86 4.45
N ILE A 91 -10.85 0.15 4.86
CA ILE A 91 -12.18 0.72 5.06
C ILE A 91 -12.14 1.82 6.13
N VAL A 92 -11.46 1.58 7.25
CA VAL A 92 -11.34 2.56 8.36
C VAL A 92 -10.67 3.84 7.88
N VAL A 93 -9.54 3.75 7.18
CA VAL A 93 -8.83 4.94 6.67
C VAL A 93 -9.67 5.67 5.61
N THR A 94 -10.30 4.92 4.70
CA THR A 94 -11.12 5.50 3.62
C THR A 94 -12.35 6.21 4.19
N ALA A 95 -13.01 5.61 5.19
CA ALA A 95 -14.13 6.23 5.90
C ALA A 95 -13.69 7.51 6.62
N GLY A 96 -12.52 7.50 7.27
CA GLY A 96 -11.96 8.70 7.89
C GLY A 96 -11.73 9.84 6.91
N ARG A 97 -11.19 9.52 5.73
CA ARG A 97 -10.99 10.49 4.65
C ARG A 97 -12.30 11.04 4.09
N LEU A 98 -13.36 10.24 4.06
CA LEU A 98 -14.68 10.67 3.57
C LEU A 98 -15.43 11.53 4.59
N LEU A 99 -15.28 11.21 5.88
CA LEU A 99 -16.01 11.87 6.97
C LEU A 99 -15.37 13.19 7.41
N LEU A 100 -14.05 13.34 7.29
CA LEU A 100 -13.35 14.57 7.67
C LEU A 100 -13.07 15.47 6.46
N PRO A 101 -13.34 16.78 6.55
CA PRO A 101 -12.99 17.72 5.48
C PRO A 101 -11.47 17.72 5.23
N ALA A 102 -11.09 17.87 3.95
CA ALA A 102 -9.69 17.88 3.50
C ALA A 102 -8.83 19.01 4.09
N THR A 103 -9.40 19.92 4.88
CA THR A 103 -8.68 21.05 5.49
C THR A 103 -7.74 20.63 6.62
N ASN A 104 -7.87 19.42 7.18
CA ASN A 104 -7.04 18.94 8.30
C ASN A 104 -6.44 17.54 8.03
N GLU A 105 -5.74 17.38 6.90
CA GLU A 105 -5.13 16.09 6.51
C GLU A 105 -4.21 15.49 7.58
N ILE A 106 -3.43 16.34 8.26
CA ILE A 106 -2.52 15.90 9.33
C ILE A 106 -3.30 15.28 10.49
N LEU A 107 -4.36 15.96 10.95
CA LEU A 107 -5.17 15.48 12.07
C LEU A 107 -5.90 14.18 11.71
N THR A 108 -6.46 14.11 10.49
CA THR A 108 -7.08 12.89 9.96
C THR A 108 -6.10 11.73 9.98
N ASN A 109 -4.86 11.92 9.49
CA ASN A 109 -3.85 10.87 9.46
C ASN A 109 -3.41 10.45 10.87
N VAL A 110 -3.20 11.41 11.79
CA VAL A 110 -2.80 11.13 13.17
C VAL A 110 -3.84 10.30 13.92
N ILE A 111 -5.13 10.45 13.62
CA ILE A 111 -6.21 9.70 14.29
C ILE A 111 -6.47 8.36 13.59
N PHE A 112 -6.59 8.36 12.26
CA PHE A 112 -7.04 7.19 11.52
C PHE A 112 -5.93 6.16 11.27
N ILE A 113 -4.65 6.54 11.24
CA ILE A 113 -3.56 5.57 11.12
C ILE A 113 -3.49 4.66 12.36
N PRO A 114 -3.44 5.18 13.61
CA PRO A 114 -3.51 4.33 14.80
C PRO A 114 -4.80 3.52 14.89
N LEU A 115 -5.94 4.12 14.54
CA LEU A 115 -7.23 3.43 14.56
C LEU A 115 -7.27 2.25 13.58
N ALA A 116 -6.74 2.44 12.37
CA ALA A 116 -6.60 1.39 11.37
C ALA A 116 -5.68 0.28 11.86
N LEU A 117 -4.55 0.62 12.51
CA LEU A 117 -3.64 -0.35 13.10
C LEU A 117 -4.34 -1.20 14.18
N VAL A 118 -5.08 -0.57 15.10
CA VAL A 118 -5.82 -1.29 16.15
C VAL A 118 -6.88 -2.21 15.53
N SER A 119 -7.63 -1.71 14.54
CA SER A 119 -8.66 -2.50 13.85
C SER A 119 -8.07 -3.70 13.11
N TYR A 120 -6.91 -3.53 12.48
CA TYR A 120 -6.15 -4.59 11.82
C TYR A 120 -5.74 -5.67 12.82
N ILE A 121 -5.09 -5.28 13.92
CA ILE A 121 -4.61 -6.22 14.95
C ILE A 121 -5.79 -6.98 15.56
N PHE A 122 -6.91 -6.30 15.82
CA PHE A 122 -8.11 -6.91 16.37
C PHE A 122 -8.68 -8.00 15.44
N ILE A 123 -8.79 -7.71 14.15
CA ILE A 123 -9.35 -8.66 13.16
C ILE A 123 -8.36 -9.79 12.85
N ALA A 124 -7.07 -9.50 12.79
CA ALA A 124 -6.03 -10.53 12.67
C ALA A 124 -6.06 -11.51 13.85
N ASN A 125 -6.27 -11.00 15.07
CA ASN A 125 -6.40 -11.81 16.28
C ASN A 125 -7.66 -12.68 16.22
N LYS A 126 -8.80 -12.11 15.78
CA LYS A 126 -10.04 -12.87 15.56
C LYS A 126 -9.85 -14.01 14.55
N ASN A 127 -9.02 -13.80 13.53
CA ASN A 127 -8.69 -14.82 12.53
C ASN A 127 -7.58 -15.80 12.97
N LYS A 128 -7.18 -15.75 14.26
CA LYS A 128 -6.18 -16.63 14.87
C LYS A 128 -4.83 -16.59 14.15
N VAL A 129 -4.42 -15.42 13.68
CA VAL A 129 -3.08 -15.19 13.15
C VAL A 129 -2.10 -15.22 14.33
N GLU A 130 -1.12 -16.12 14.30
CA GLU A 130 -0.22 -16.41 15.42
C GLU A 130 0.55 -15.16 15.88
N GLU A 131 1.01 -14.36 14.92
CA GLU A 131 1.78 -13.13 15.16
C GLU A 131 0.95 -12.10 15.93
N SER A 132 -0.33 -11.93 15.57
CA SER A 132 -1.23 -10.98 16.24
C SER A 132 -1.58 -11.42 17.67
N LEU A 133 -1.67 -12.73 17.90
CA LEU A 133 -1.89 -13.32 19.22
C LEU A 133 -0.67 -13.06 20.14
N LEU A 134 0.54 -13.19 19.61
CA LEU A 134 1.78 -12.89 20.35
C LEU A 134 1.87 -11.42 20.75
N ILE A 135 1.56 -10.51 19.82
CA ILE A 135 1.55 -9.06 20.07
C ILE A 135 0.53 -8.73 21.16
N THR A 136 -0.71 -9.22 21.03
CA THR A 136 -1.78 -8.94 22.00
C THR A 136 -1.45 -9.50 23.39
N LYS A 137 -0.85 -10.69 23.48
CA LYS A 137 -0.41 -11.28 24.75
C LYS A 137 0.68 -10.45 25.44
N LYS A 138 1.68 -9.98 24.67
CA LYS A 138 2.75 -9.12 25.21
C LYS A 138 2.19 -7.79 25.72
N LEU A 139 1.34 -7.13 24.94
CA LEU A 139 0.66 -5.89 25.32
C LEU A 139 -0.16 -6.05 26.61
N LYS A 140 -0.90 -7.17 26.74
CA LYS A 140 -1.66 -7.46 27.96
C LYS A 140 -0.75 -7.68 29.18
N ALA A 141 0.34 -8.41 29.01
CA ALA A 141 1.29 -8.64 30.09
C ALA A 141 1.98 -7.33 30.54
N GLU A 142 2.21 -6.40 29.62
CA GLU A 142 2.82 -5.11 29.90
C GLU A 142 1.84 -4.14 30.57
N SER A 143 0.57 -4.12 30.16
CA SER A 143 -0.47 -3.33 30.83
C SER A 143 -0.76 -3.82 32.25
N GLU A 144 -0.75 -5.14 32.48
CA GLU A 144 -0.87 -5.73 33.82
C GLU A 144 0.32 -5.39 34.73
N LYS A 145 1.53 -5.26 34.17
CA LYS A 145 2.69 -4.77 34.93
C LYS A 145 2.50 -3.31 35.33
N LEU A 146 2.14 -2.44 34.39
CA LEU A 146 1.92 -1.01 34.66
C LEU A 146 0.83 -0.79 35.73
N ARG A 147 -0.25 -1.58 35.71
CA ARG A 147 -1.33 -1.53 36.71
C ARG A 147 -0.93 -2.03 38.11
N LYS A 148 0.21 -2.73 38.25
CA LYS A 148 0.74 -3.13 39.56
C LYS A 148 1.69 -2.09 40.18
N TYR A 149 2.13 -1.10 39.38
CA TYR A 149 3.03 -0.02 39.80
C TYR A 149 2.31 1.33 39.93
N HIS A 150 0.98 1.36 39.79
CA HIS A 150 0.08 2.46 40.14
C HIS A 150 -0.94 1.93 41.14
#